data_AF-A0A958BNV6-F1
#
_entry.id   AF-A0A958BNV6-F1
#
_cell.length_a   1.000
_cell.length_b   1.000
_cell.length_c   1.000
_cell.angle_alpha   90.00
_cell.angle_beta   90.00
_cell.angle_gamma   90.00
#
_symmetry.space_group_name_H-M   'P 1'
#
loop_
_entity.id
_entity.type
_entity.pdbx_description
1 polymer ?
#
loop_
_entity_poly.entity_id
_entity_poly.type
_entity_poly.pdbx_seq_one_letter_code
_entity_poly.pdbx_strand_id
1 'polypeptide(L)'
;MAGAVLFAALFLWLVPGLLPEPAATSMGEQLTYALRWELLPGATLLLGIALIARRRFFDERIIEGGPAPQAPGEPLPALEIDLRYLRNTLEQVALAFVGHMALATLLNGDSLRVLGALAILFVIGRVTFRIGYAISPVARAFGFAATFYPTIGVYLYCCWKLVR
;
A
#
# COMPACT_ATOMS: atom_id res chain seq x y z
N MET A 1 10.57 7.43 -10.79
CA MET A 1 9.30 7.95 -10.23
C MET A 1 8.23 8.13 -11.29
N ALA A 2 8.49 8.84 -12.41
CA ALA A 2 7.52 9.04 -13.49
C ALA A 2 6.81 7.76 -13.96
N GLY A 3 7.55 6.66 -14.16
CA GLY A 3 6.97 5.37 -14.56
C GLY A 3 5.94 4.80 -13.57
N ALA A 4 6.12 5.00 -12.27
CA ALA A 4 5.16 4.55 -11.26
C ALA A 4 3.89 5.39 -11.27
N VAL A 5 4.01 6.70 -11.49
CA VAL A 5 2.86 7.61 -11.62
C VAL A 5 2.05 7.28 -12.87
N LEU A 6 2.72 7.09 -14.01
CA LEU A 6 2.06 6.69 -15.25
C LEU A 6 1.38 5.32 -15.11
N PHE A 7 2.06 4.35 -14.49
CA PHE A 7 1.48 3.04 -14.19
C PHE A 7 0.24 3.17 -13.32
N ALA A 8 0.32 3.92 -12.21
CA ALA A 8 -0.82 4.12 -11.32
C ALA A 8 -1.99 4.82 -12.02
N ALA A 9 -1.74 5.85 -12.81
CA ALA A 9 -2.77 6.55 -13.56
C ALA A 9 -3.47 5.63 -14.57
N LEU A 10 -2.71 4.86 -15.35
CA LEU A 10 -3.25 3.89 -16.30
C LEU A 10 -4.04 2.79 -15.57
N PHE A 11 -3.51 2.30 -14.45
CA PHE A 11 -4.17 1.30 -13.63
C PHE A 11 -5.52 1.79 -13.10
N LEU A 12 -5.56 3.00 -12.55
CA LEU A 12 -6.79 3.61 -12.02
C LEU A 12 -7.78 4.03 -13.10
N TRP A 13 -7.33 4.18 -14.35
CA TRP A 13 -8.21 4.40 -15.49
C TRP A 13 -8.87 3.09 -15.98
N LEU A 14 -8.11 1.98 -16.03
CA LEU A 14 -8.58 0.71 -16.57
C LEU A 14 -9.32 -0.18 -15.55
N VAL A 15 -8.70 -0.40 -14.40
CA VAL A 15 -9.11 -1.46 -13.46
C VAL A 15 -10.49 -1.25 -12.86
N PRO A 16 -10.98 -0.03 -12.55
CA PRO A 16 -12.34 0.14 -12.03
C PRO A 16 -13.42 -0.46 -12.95
N GLY A 17 -13.24 -0.38 -14.27
CA GLY A 17 -14.19 -0.96 -15.25
C GLY A 17 -14.22 -2.49 -15.26
N LEU A 18 -13.19 -3.14 -14.70
CA LEU A 18 -13.10 -4.59 -14.58
C LEU A 18 -13.67 -5.12 -13.26
N LEU A 19 -13.92 -4.24 -12.30
CA LEU A 19 -14.44 -4.63 -11.00
C LEU A 19 -15.97 -4.74 -11.02
N PRO A 20 -16.55 -5.67 -10.24
CA PRO A 20 -18.00 -5.79 -10.13
C PRO A 20 -18.66 -4.49 -9.67
N GLU A 21 -19.88 -4.27 -10.15
CA GLU A 21 -20.66 -3.09 -9.77
C GLU A 21 -20.97 -3.08 -8.28
N PRO A 22 -20.69 -1.98 -7.56
CA PRO A 22 -21.06 -1.83 -6.18
C PRO A 22 -22.59 -1.70 -6.07
N ALA A 23 -23.25 -2.64 -5.40
CA ALA A 23 -24.69 -2.57 -5.13
C ALA A 23 -25.07 -1.56 -4.02
N ALA A 24 -24.22 -0.54 -3.78
CA ALA A 24 -24.37 0.38 -2.66
C ALA A 24 -25.35 1.51 -2.99
N THR A 25 -26.43 1.59 -2.23
CA THR A 25 -27.51 2.57 -2.37
C THR A 25 -27.55 3.59 -1.23
N SER A 26 -26.85 3.33 -0.13
CA SER A 26 -26.76 4.20 1.04
C SER A 26 -25.32 4.49 1.47
N MET A 27 -25.11 5.55 2.24
CA MET A 27 -23.81 5.90 2.82
C MET A 27 -23.19 4.74 3.64
N GLY A 28 -24.02 4.01 4.40
CA GLY A 28 -23.55 2.86 5.17
C GLY A 28 -23.00 1.73 4.28
N GLU A 29 -23.65 1.49 3.14
CA GLU A 29 -23.19 0.49 2.16
C GLU A 29 -21.94 0.94 1.40
N GLN A 30 -21.80 2.24 1.12
CA GLN A 30 -20.59 2.82 0.52
C GLN A 30 -19.37 2.63 1.43
N LEU A 31 -19.51 2.96 2.70
CA LEU A 31 -18.46 2.75 3.71
C LEU A 31 -18.19 1.26 3.91
N THR A 32 -19.22 0.41 3.91
CA THR A 32 -19.04 -1.06 3.99
C THR A 32 -18.25 -1.60 2.81
N TYR A 33 -18.54 -1.12 1.60
CA TYR A 33 -17.79 -1.48 0.39
C TYR A 33 -16.31 -1.08 0.53
N ALA A 34 -16.04 0.16 0.95
CA ALA A 34 -14.69 0.65 1.16
C ALA A 34 -13.93 -0.18 2.20
N LEU A 35 -14.54 -0.43 3.36
CA LEU A 35 -13.94 -1.21 4.46
C LEU A 35 -13.59 -2.64 4.05
N ARG A 36 -14.40 -3.29 3.20
CA ARG A 36 -14.08 -4.63 2.68
C ARG A 36 -12.80 -4.63 1.86
N TRP A 37 -12.57 -3.57 1.08
CA TRP A 37 -11.34 -3.44 0.28
C TRP A 37 -10.11 -3.09 1.13
N GLU A 38 -10.27 -2.48 2.30
CA GLU A 38 -9.17 -2.22 3.25
C GLU A 38 -8.51 -3.48 3.80
N LEU A 39 -9.16 -4.65 3.66
CA LEU A 39 -8.52 -5.94 3.93
C LEU A 39 -7.24 -6.15 3.10
N LEU A 40 -7.17 -5.59 1.89
CA LEU A 40 -5.99 -5.71 1.03
C LEU A 40 -4.80 -4.89 1.56
N PRO A 41 -4.89 -3.57 1.79
CA PRO A 41 -3.86 -2.82 2.53
C PRO A 41 -3.52 -3.46 3.88
N GLY A 42 -4.50 -3.89 4.66
CA GLY A 42 -4.28 -4.58 5.94
C GLY A 42 -3.47 -5.88 5.79
N ALA A 43 -3.73 -6.68 4.76
CA ALA A 43 -2.97 -7.90 4.48
C ALA A 43 -1.48 -7.62 4.21
N THR A 44 -1.13 -6.45 3.67
CA THR A 44 0.27 -6.07 3.46
C THR A 44 1.03 -5.82 4.77
N LEU A 45 0.32 -5.42 5.84
CA LEU A 45 0.87 -5.33 7.21
C LEU A 45 1.05 -6.71 7.82
N LEU A 46 0.04 -7.58 7.69
CA LEU A 46 0.13 -8.98 8.14
C LEU A 46 1.33 -9.68 7.51
N LEU A 47 1.55 -9.47 6.20
CA LEU A 47 2.73 -9.96 5.50
C LEU A 47 4.03 -9.44 6.12
N GLY A 48 4.13 -8.14 6.41
CA GLY A 48 5.31 -7.55 7.04
C GLY A 48 5.62 -8.14 8.41
N ILE A 49 4.59 -8.33 9.25
CA ILE A 49 4.71 -8.97 10.55
C ILE A 49 5.17 -10.43 10.39
N ALA A 50 4.55 -11.19 9.48
CA ALA A 50 4.90 -12.57 9.22
C ALA A 50 6.35 -12.72 8.72
N LEU A 51 6.83 -11.81 7.86
CA LEU A 51 8.21 -11.79 7.38
C LEU A 51 9.21 -11.57 8.51
N ILE A 52 8.93 -10.65 9.45
CA ILE A 52 9.78 -10.39 10.62
C ILE A 52 9.74 -11.57 11.58
N ALA A 53 8.55 -12.10 11.89
CA ALA A 53 8.38 -13.25 12.77
C ALA A 53 9.16 -14.46 12.23
N ARG A 54 9.04 -14.75 10.93
CA ARG A 54 9.77 -15.84 10.27
C ARG A 54 11.29 -15.71 10.47
N ARG A 55 11.84 -14.50 10.44
CA ARG A 55 13.27 -14.29 10.67
C ARG A 55 13.68 -14.42 12.12
N ARG A 56 12.89 -13.87 13.05
CA ARG A 56 13.22 -13.93 14.47
C ARG A 56 13.13 -15.33 15.06
N PHE A 57 12.19 -16.15 14.57
CA PHE A 57 11.96 -17.49 15.11
C PHE A 57 12.70 -18.60 14.36
N PHE A 58 13.18 -18.36 13.14
CA PHE A 58 13.76 -19.42 12.29
C PHE A 58 15.10 -19.04 11.64
N ASP A 59 15.71 -17.91 11.98
CA ASP A 59 17.08 -17.56 11.54
C ASP A 59 18.01 -17.65 12.75
N GLU A 60 18.79 -18.73 12.82
CA GLU A 60 19.73 -19.03 13.93
C GLU A 60 20.68 -17.85 14.21
N ARG A 61 21.13 -17.15 13.17
CA ARG A 61 21.99 -15.96 13.28
C ARG A 61 21.35 -14.82 14.06
N ILE A 62 20.03 -14.66 13.96
CA ILE A 62 19.28 -13.64 14.69
C ILE A 62 18.98 -14.11 16.11
N ILE A 63 18.68 -15.40 16.29
CA ILE A 63 18.39 -16.02 17.59
C ILE A 63 19.60 -15.97 18.52
N GLU A 64 20.80 -16.20 18.01
CA GLU A 64 22.05 -16.16 18.76
C GLU A 64 22.51 -14.73 19.11
N GLY A 65 21.75 -13.70 18.73
CA GLY A 65 21.98 -12.32 19.15
C GLY A 65 23.10 -11.59 18.39
N GLY A 66 23.64 -12.16 17.32
CA GLY A 66 24.76 -11.58 16.57
C GLY A 66 24.36 -10.95 15.24
N PRO A 67 24.26 -9.62 15.11
CA PRO A 67 24.48 -9.00 13.81
C PRO A 67 25.99 -9.08 13.52
N ALA A 68 26.38 -9.74 12.43
CA ALA A 68 27.73 -9.57 11.90
C ALA A 68 27.95 -8.07 11.55
N PRO A 69 29.14 -7.50 11.82
CA PRO A 69 29.45 -6.13 11.42
C PRO A 69 29.21 -5.94 9.92
N GLN A 70 28.41 -4.95 9.55
CA GLN A 70 28.07 -4.68 8.16
C GLN A 70 29.23 -3.91 7.51
N ALA A 71 29.92 -4.53 6.55
CA ALA A 71 30.98 -3.85 5.85
C ALA A 71 30.40 -2.74 4.93
N PRO A 72 31.12 -1.63 4.72
CA PRO A 72 30.70 -0.60 3.78
C PRO A 72 30.45 -1.19 2.38
N GLY A 73 29.24 -1.02 1.85
CA GLY A 73 28.85 -1.51 0.51
C GLY A 73 28.09 -2.84 0.49
N GLU A 74 27.94 -3.52 1.63
CA GLU A 74 27.11 -4.73 1.69
C GLU A 74 25.61 -4.42 1.64
N PRO A 75 24.78 -5.31 1.04
CA PRO A 75 23.33 -5.19 1.10
C PRO A 75 22.82 -5.17 2.54
N LEU A 76 21.82 -4.33 2.80
CA LEU A 76 21.13 -4.29 4.10
C LEU A 76 20.64 -5.69 4.49
N PRO A 77 20.71 -6.09 5.77
CA PRO A 77 20.20 -7.36 6.24
C PRO A 77 18.73 -7.44 5.94
N ALA A 78 18.29 -8.63 5.56
CA ALA A 78 16.91 -8.83 5.17
C ALA A 78 15.91 -8.54 6.31
N LEU A 79 16.32 -8.71 7.58
CA LEU A 79 15.53 -8.27 8.74
C LEU A 79 15.32 -6.76 8.78
N GLU A 80 16.38 -5.98 8.53
CA GLU A 80 16.31 -4.51 8.53
C GLU A 80 15.42 -4.01 7.38
N ILE A 81 15.49 -4.66 6.21
CA ILE A 81 14.57 -4.38 5.09
C ILE A 81 13.12 -4.65 5.49
N ASP A 82 12.84 -5.77 6.18
CA ASP A 82 11.49 -6.13 6.62
C ASP A 82 10.95 -5.17 7.71
N LEU A 83 11.79 -4.73 8.63
CA LEU A 83 11.44 -3.71 9.64
C LEU A 83 11.08 -2.38 8.98
N ARG A 84 11.89 -1.92 8.02
CA ARG A 84 11.61 -0.68 7.26
C ARG A 84 10.38 -0.81 6.39
N TYR A 85 10.16 -1.97 5.78
CA TYR A 85 8.94 -2.27 5.04
C TYR A 85 7.71 -2.18 5.95
N LEU A 86 7.72 -2.80 7.13
CA LEU A 86 6.57 -2.80 8.03
C LEU A 86 6.26 -1.38 8.51
N ARG A 87 7.26 -0.62 8.96
CA ARG A 87 7.07 0.77 9.39
C ARG A 87 6.49 1.64 8.28
N ASN A 88 7.10 1.59 7.08
CA ASN A 88 6.61 2.39 5.96
C ASN A 88 5.20 1.95 5.54
N THR A 89 4.91 0.65 5.54
CA THR A 89 3.59 0.13 5.20
C THR A 89 2.54 0.57 6.22
N LEU A 90 2.87 0.64 7.52
CA LEU A 90 1.97 1.18 8.54
C LEU A 90 1.60 2.64 8.26
N GLU A 91 2.61 3.47 7.99
CA GLU A 91 2.41 4.89 7.63
C GLU A 91 1.54 5.02 6.36
N GLN A 92 1.81 4.21 5.33
CA GLN A 92 1.05 4.26 4.08
C GLN A 92 -0.38 3.73 4.23
N VAL A 93 -0.61 2.65 5.00
CA VAL A 93 -1.94 2.10 5.26
C VAL A 93 -2.77 3.08 6.07
N ALA A 94 -2.19 3.73 7.09
CA ALA A 94 -2.91 4.73 7.88
C ALA A 94 -3.42 5.88 7.01
N LEU A 95 -2.58 6.41 6.12
CA LEU A 95 -2.99 7.47 5.19
C LEU A 95 -4.00 6.97 4.15
N ALA A 96 -3.78 5.79 3.56
CA ALA A 96 -4.70 5.22 2.57
C ALA A 96 -6.08 4.99 3.19
N PHE A 97 -6.15 4.40 4.39
CA PHE A 97 -7.41 4.17 5.10
C PHE A 97 -8.20 5.46 5.31
N VAL A 98 -7.55 6.50 5.85
CA VAL A 98 -8.19 7.81 6.07
C VAL A 98 -8.68 8.40 4.74
N GLY A 99 -7.84 8.37 3.70
CA GLY A 99 -8.19 8.87 2.38
C GLY A 99 -9.36 8.11 1.74
N HIS A 100 -9.34 6.78 1.79
CA HIS A 100 -10.37 5.92 1.20
C HIS A 100 -11.71 6.06 1.92
N MET A 101 -11.72 6.16 3.26
CA MET A 101 -12.96 6.40 4.00
C MET A 101 -13.55 7.77 3.67
N ALA A 102 -12.72 8.81 3.61
CA ALA A 102 -13.17 10.14 3.20
C ALA A 102 -13.66 10.15 1.74
N LEU A 103 -12.99 9.42 0.84
CA LEU A 103 -13.40 9.33 -0.56
C LEU A 103 -14.73 8.58 -0.70
N ALA A 104 -14.94 7.52 0.07
CA ALA A 104 -16.17 6.72 0.03
C ALA A 104 -17.42 7.55 0.35
N THR A 105 -17.31 8.60 1.16
CA THR A 105 -18.46 9.49 1.46
C THR A 105 -18.78 10.47 0.33
N LEU A 106 -17.87 10.63 -0.65
CA LEU A 106 -18.00 11.57 -1.76
C LEU A 106 -18.38 10.88 -3.08
N LEU A 107 -18.27 9.55 -3.14
CA LEU A 107 -18.52 8.75 -4.33
C LEU A 107 -19.89 8.07 -4.29
N ASN A 108 -20.42 7.69 -5.45
CA ASN A 108 -21.67 6.96 -5.59
C ASN A 108 -21.66 6.05 -6.83
N GLY A 109 -22.53 5.03 -6.82
CA GLY A 109 -22.68 4.08 -7.92
C GLY A 109 -21.35 3.53 -8.43
N ASP A 110 -21.16 3.59 -9.74
CA ASP A 110 -19.96 3.06 -10.42
C ASP A 110 -18.64 3.68 -9.97
N SER A 111 -18.64 4.94 -9.51
CA SER A 111 -17.41 5.61 -9.11
C SER A 111 -16.75 4.95 -7.90
N LEU A 112 -17.51 4.25 -7.05
CA LEU A 112 -17.00 3.52 -5.88
C LEU A 112 -16.01 2.41 -6.27
N ARG A 113 -16.06 1.87 -7.50
CA ARG A 113 -15.12 0.84 -7.99
C ARG A 113 -13.66 1.30 -7.89
N VAL A 114 -13.41 2.62 -7.90
CA VAL A 114 -12.06 3.17 -7.72
C VAL A 114 -11.43 2.77 -6.39
N LEU A 115 -12.22 2.58 -5.32
CA LEU A 115 -11.71 2.17 -4.01
C LEU A 115 -11.11 0.76 -4.06
N GLY A 116 -11.76 -0.16 -4.78
CA GLY A 116 -11.20 -1.49 -5.02
C GLY A 116 -9.93 -1.46 -5.85
N ALA A 117 -9.91 -0.63 -6.90
CA ALA A 117 -8.72 -0.45 -7.72
C ALA A 117 -7.54 0.15 -6.92
N LEU A 118 -7.79 1.15 -6.07
CA LEU A 118 -6.80 1.73 -5.16
C LEU A 118 -6.25 0.69 -4.19
N ALA A 119 -7.10 -0.15 -3.61
CA ALA A 119 -6.69 -1.21 -2.69
C ALA A 119 -5.80 -2.27 -3.38
N ILE A 120 -6.14 -2.69 -4.60
CA ILE A 120 -5.33 -3.63 -5.39
C ILE A 120 -3.99 -2.99 -5.78
N LEU A 121 -4.01 -1.74 -6.26
CA LEU A 121 -2.80 -0.99 -6.59
C LEU A 121 -1.89 -0.84 -5.37
N PHE A 122 -2.47 -0.64 -4.19
CA PHE A 122 -1.73 -0.56 -2.94
C PHE A 122 -0.93 -1.85 -2.69
N VAL A 123 -1.56 -3.03 -2.83
CA VAL A 123 -0.88 -4.32 -2.70
C VAL A 123 0.27 -4.45 -3.70
N ILE A 124 0.03 -4.14 -4.98
CA ILE A 124 1.07 -4.15 -6.02
C ILE A 124 2.23 -3.24 -5.62
N GLY A 125 1.93 -2.03 -5.15
CA GLY A 125 2.92 -1.07 -4.67
C GLY A 125 3.74 -1.59 -3.49
N ARG A 126 3.13 -2.32 -2.54
CA ARG A 126 3.84 -2.91 -1.40
C ARG A 126 4.70 -4.10 -1.77
N VAL A 127 4.21 -4.99 -2.62
CA VAL A 127 4.98 -6.12 -3.14
C VAL A 127 6.20 -5.61 -3.92
N THR A 128 6.00 -4.68 -4.84
CA THR A 128 7.10 -4.10 -5.64
C THR A 128 8.07 -3.27 -4.80
N PHE A 129 7.60 -2.56 -3.77
CA PHE A 129 8.48 -1.89 -2.82
C PHE A 129 9.37 -2.89 -2.10
N ARG A 130 8.80 -3.99 -1.59
CA ARG A 130 9.54 -4.97 -0.80
C ARG A 130 10.56 -5.75 -1.64
N ILE A 131 10.16 -6.19 -2.83
CA ILE A 131 11.05 -6.87 -3.79
C ILE A 131 12.13 -5.90 -4.26
N GLY A 132 11.75 -4.68 -4.65
CA GLY A 132 12.70 -3.64 -5.05
C GLY A 132 13.73 -3.35 -3.97
N TYR A 133 13.32 -3.27 -2.70
CA TYR A 133 14.25 -3.01 -1.60
C TYR A 133 15.23 -4.17 -1.36
N ALA A 134 14.83 -5.42 -1.65
CA ALA A 134 15.75 -6.55 -1.60
C ALA A 134 16.85 -6.47 -2.68
N ILE A 135 16.54 -5.85 -3.82
CA ILE A 135 17.49 -5.69 -4.94
C ILE A 135 18.41 -4.51 -4.69
N SER A 136 17.86 -3.34 -4.39
CA SER A 136 18.64 -2.15 -4.02
C SER A 136 17.80 -1.13 -3.24
N PRO A 137 18.44 -0.24 -2.45
CA PRO A 137 17.74 0.84 -1.75
C PRO A 137 16.94 1.78 -2.66
N VAL A 138 17.35 1.93 -3.93
CA VAL A 138 16.72 2.83 -4.91
C VAL A 138 15.55 2.13 -5.62
N ALA A 139 15.64 0.84 -5.91
CA ALA A 139 14.61 0.11 -6.66
C ALA A 139 13.23 0.09 -5.95
N ARG A 140 13.20 0.23 -4.61
CA ARG A 140 11.94 0.35 -3.84
C ARG A 140 11.12 1.60 -4.17
N ALA A 141 11.73 2.60 -4.81
CA ALA A 141 11.09 3.89 -5.08
C ALA A 141 9.86 3.76 -6.00
N PHE A 142 9.86 2.80 -6.92
CA PHE A 142 8.68 2.52 -7.75
C PHE A 142 7.47 2.16 -6.89
N GLY A 143 7.60 1.16 -6.02
CA GLY A 143 6.50 0.71 -5.17
C GLY A 143 6.07 1.77 -4.15
N PHE A 144 6.99 2.62 -3.69
CA PHE A 144 6.66 3.79 -2.87
C PHE A 144 5.79 4.79 -3.65
N ALA A 145 6.21 5.17 -4.86
CA ALA A 145 5.46 6.10 -5.69
C ALA A 145 4.08 5.55 -6.09
N ALA A 146 3.99 4.25 -6.38
CA ALA A 146 2.75 3.58 -6.76
C ALA A 146 1.69 3.56 -5.64
N THR A 147 2.07 3.74 -4.36
CA THR A 147 1.12 3.91 -3.25
C THR A 147 0.96 5.37 -2.86
N PHE A 148 2.06 6.12 -2.75
CA PHE A 148 2.06 7.48 -2.21
C PHE A 148 1.30 8.48 -3.10
N TYR A 149 1.57 8.49 -4.41
CA TYR A 149 0.95 9.49 -5.29
C TYR A 149 -0.56 9.29 -5.49
N PRO A 150 -1.09 8.07 -5.63
CA PRO A 150 -2.53 7.85 -5.58
C PRO A 150 -3.16 8.36 -4.28
N THR A 151 -2.54 8.09 -3.12
CA THR A 151 -3.02 8.62 -1.83
C THR A 151 -3.05 10.14 -1.82
N ILE A 152 -2.00 10.82 -2.32
CA ILE A 152 -2.02 12.29 -2.46
C ILE A 152 -3.16 12.74 -3.37
N GLY A 153 -3.38 12.08 -4.51
CA GLY A 153 -4.49 12.39 -5.42
C GLY A 153 -5.85 12.29 -4.73
N VAL A 154 -6.07 11.25 -3.92
CA VAL A 154 -7.28 11.09 -3.12
C VAL A 154 -7.44 12.25 -2.12
N TYR A 155 -6.40 12.59 -1.36
CA TYR A 155 -6.45 13.70 -0.40
C TYR A 155 -6.77 15.03 -1.09
N LEU A 156 -6.10 15.33 -2.20
CA LEU A 156 -6.34 16.55 -2.96
C LEU A 156 -7.77 16.63 -3.48
N TYR A 157 -8.30 15.52 -4.01
CA TYR A 157 -9.69 15.45 -4.47
C TYR A 157 -10.68 15.66 -3.33
N CYS A 158 -10.50 14.96 -2.21
CA CYS A 158 -11.37 15.09 -1.04
C CYS A 158 -11.34 16.52 -0.47
N CYS A 159 -10.15 17.11 -0.30
CA CYS A 159 -10.01 18.50 0.17
C CYS A 159 -10.67 19.49 -0.79
N TRP A 160 -10.53 19.30 -2.11
CA TRP A 160 -11.17 20.14 -3.10
C TRP A 160 -12.71 20.09 -3.01
N LYS A 161 -13.28 18.90 -2.80
CA LYS A 161 -14.73 18.69 -2.59
C LYS A 161 -15.27 19.24 -1.27
N LEU A 162 -14.43 19.47 -0.26
CA LEU A 162 -14.85 20.08 1.00
C LEU A 162 -15.01 21.61 0.90
N VAL A 163 -14.30 22.23 -0.05
CA VAL A 163 -14.27 23.69 -0.22
C VAL A 163 -15.20 24.16 -1.35
N ARG A 164 -15.71 23.24 -2.17
CA ARG A 164 -16.62 23.54 -3.28
C ARG A 164 -17.82 22.60 -3.29
#